data_AF-A0A9P7KMX3-F1
#
_entry.id   AF-A0A9P7KMX3-F1
#
_cell.length_a   1.000
_cell.length_b   1.000
_cell.length_c   1.000
_cell.angle_alpha   90.00
_cell.angle_beta   90.00
_cell.angle_gamma   90.00
#
_symmetry.space_group_name_H-M   'P 1'
#
loop_
_entity.id
_entity.type
_entity.pdbx_description
1 polymer ?
#
loop_
_entity_poly.entity_id
_entity_poly.type
_entity_poly.pdbx_seq_one_letter_code
_entity_poly.pdbx_strand_id
1 'polypeptide(L)'
;MSTINVEPLATLESLQDPDQFYNYVTQLLDTNLPLHYTDLITSNQGIWVTVLLGLSHFMVFPQISHTLSWSVFTRKVEMAEKWMELIERASTRIVGLYLETENLAHEVLTKLLDLSCAFGAWDGHDDESETAYSPLYMKGKAVRVMLTVFRVLGDSMSVNAPSDRQLWRALRTFLIECIDVIRGEQLRFQSGWKSLRTLVDFATRSNVLFPINIKFFKDAYLSASVSAFHKFSVVKYTHSS
;
A
#
# COMPACT_ATOMS: atom_id res chain seq x y z
N MET A 1 -14.87 0.94 29.22
CA MET A 1 -14.88 1.80 28.02
C MET A 1 -13.61 2.62 28.05
N SER A 2 -12.61 2.26 27.25
CA SER A 2 -11.38 3.03 27.13
C SER A 2 -11.67 4.25 26.24
N THR A 3 -11.58 5.44 26.81
CA THR A 3 -11.67 6.71 26.06
C THR A 3 -10.47 6.79 25.12
N ILE A 4 -10.73 6.80 23.80
CA ILE A 4 -9.70 7.04 22.80
C ILE A 4 -9.23 8.48 22.97
N ASN A 5 -7.99 8.68 23.40
CA ASN A 5 -7.35 9.97 23.48
C ASN A 5 -6.55 10.19 22.20
N VAL A 6 -7.28 10.48 21.11
CA VAL A 6 -6.68 11.01 19.89
C VAL A 6 -6.71 12.51 20.07
N GLU A 7 -5.56 13.09 20.46
CA GLU A 7 -5.42 14.55 20.44
C GLU A 7 -5.81 15.05 19.04
N PRO A 8 -6.55 16.18 18.96
CA PRO A 8 -6.88 16.77 17.66
C PRO A 8 -5.58 16.94 16.89
N LEU A 9 -5.54 16.39 15.66
CA LEU A 9 -4.38 16.42 14.77
C LEU A 9 -3.62 17.73 15.00
N ALA A 10 -2.39 17.65 15.54
CA ALA A 10 -1.46 18.78 15.53
C ALA A 10 -1.57 19.44 14.15
N THR A 11 -1.62 20.78 14.09
CA THR A 11 -1.94 21.52 12.85
C THR A 11 -1.26 20.84 11.67
N LEU A 12 -2.03 20.36 10.68
CA LEU A 12 -1.55 19.47 9.61
C LEU A 12 -0.23 19.95 8.97
N GLU A 13 0.04 21.25 9.00
CA GLU A 13 1.29 21.88 8.58
C GLU A 13 2.54 21.40 9.35
N SER A 14 2.41 21.17 10.66
CA SER A 14 3.48 20.69 11.55
C SER A 14 3.94 19.27 11.21
N LEU A 15 3.04 18.43 10.69
CA LEU A 15 3.31 17.05 10.28
C LEU A 15 4.10 16.94 8.95
N GLN A 16 4.45 18.07 8.32
CA GLN A 16 5.44 18.07 7.24
C GLN A 16 6.87 17.82 7.76
N ASP A 17 7.13 18.10 9.03
CA ASP A 17 8.37 17.74 9.69
C ASP A 17 8.38 16.22 10.01
N PRO A 18 9.37 15.46 9.50
CA PRO A 18 9.40 14.01 9.70
C PRO A 18 9.47 13.57 11.16
N ASP A 19 10.15 14.32 12.03
CA ASP A 19 10.31 13.95 13.44
C ASP A 19 9.00 14.18 14.21
N GLN A 20 8.28 15.28 13.93
CA GLN A 20 6.95 15.51 14.49
C GLN A 20 5.93 14.47 14.04
N PHE A 21 5.94 14.11 12.75
CA PHE A 21 5.12 13.01 12.24
C PHE A 21 5.44 11.70 12.96
N TYR A 22 6.72 11.35 13.05
CA TYR A 22 7.18 10.11 13.68
C TYR A 22 6.70 10.03 15.13
N ASN A 23 6.88 11.09 15.90
CA ASN A 23 6.48 11.15 17.30
C ASN A 23 4.96 11.04 17.45
N TYR A 24 4.20 11.75 16.62
CA TYR A 24 2.74 11.69 16.63
C TYR A 24 2.21 10.28 16.33
N VAL A 25 2.71 9.63 15.27
CA VAL A 25 2.28 8.27 14.92
C VAL A 25 2.72 7.26 15.98
N THR A 26 3.92 7.42 16.55
CA THR A 26 4.39 6.56 17.65
C THR A 26 3.48 6.68 18.87
N GLN A 27 3.12 7.90 19.27
CA GLN A 27 2.19 8.12 20.37
C GLN A 27 0.80 7.55 20.09
N LEU A 28 0.29 7.69 18.86
CA LEU A 28 -0.97 7.06 18.44
C LEU A 28 -0.92 5.54 18.57
N LEU A 29 0.16 4.93 18.06
CA LEU A 29 0.39 3.49 18.12
C LEU A 29 0.47 3.00 19.56
N ASP A 30 1.26 3.65 20.41
CA ASP A 30 1.51 3.18 21.78
C ASP A 30 0.28 3.38 22.68
N THR A 31 -0.44 4.48 22.50
CA THR A 31 -1.60 4.83 23.34
C THR A 31 -2.86 4.08 22.91
N ASN A 32 -3.10 3.97 21.59
CA ASN A 32 -4.39 3.53 21.07
C ASN A 32 -4.33 2.18 20.35
N LEU A 33 -3.16 1.76 19.85
CA LEU A 33 -2.96 0.48 19.14
C LEU A 33 -1.74 -0.31 19.64
N PRO A 34 -1.57 -0.54 20.97
CA PRO A 34 -0.36 -1.16 21.53
C PRO A 34 -0.14 -2.60 21.02
N LEU A 35 1.11 -2.98 20.75
CA LEU A 35 1.50 -4.28 20.18
C LEU A 35 0.94 -5.50 20.93
N HIS A 36 0.94 -5.44 22.25
CA HIS A 36 0.57 -6.58 23.10
C HIS A 36 -0.94 -6.73 23.29
N TYR A 37 -1.74 -5.83 22.73
CA TYR A 37 -3.18 -5.80 22.94
C TYR A 37 -3.90 -6.33 21.70
N THR A 38 -4.65 -7.41 21.87
CA THR A 38 -5.33 -8.12 20.77
C THR A 38 -6.80 -7.78 20.63
N ASP A 39 -7.37 -6.98 21.54
CA ASP A 39 -8.79 -6.71 21.47
C ASP A 39 -9.14 -5.87 20.25
N LEU A 40 -10.28 -6.22 19.69
CA LEU A 40 -10.90 -5.52 18.58
C LEU A 40 -11.57 -4.23 19.06
N ILE A 41 -11.34 -3.16 18.32
CA ILE A 41 -11.93 -1.85 18.54
C ILE A 41 -13.15 -1.72 17.64
N THR A 42 -14.33 -1.64 18.24
CA THR A 42 -15.61 -1.52 17.51
C THR A 42 -16.16 -0.09 17.50
N SER A 43 -15.65 0.78 18.38
CA SER A 43 -16.05 2.18 18.51
C SER A 43 -15.10 3.15 17.79
N ASN A 44 -15.60 4.36 17.46
CA ASN A 44 -14.80 5.48 16.94
C ASN A 44 -14.11 5.21 15.59
N GLN A 45 -14.72 4.40 14.73
CA GLN A 45 -14.19 4.07 13.39
C GLN A 45 -13.94 5.33 12.55
N GLY A 46 -14.89 6.28 12.54
CA GLY A 46 -14.74 7.55 11.80
C GLY A 46 -13.54 8.41 12.19
N ILE A 47 -13.08 8.35 13.45
CA ILE A 47 -11.85 9.04 13.88
C ILE A 47 -10.65 8.41 13.18
N TRP A 48 -10.57 7.08 13.16
CA TRP A 48 -9.48 6.36 12.49
C TRP A 48 -9.49 6.53 10.98
N VAL A 49 -10.67 6.58 10.35
CA VAL A 49 -10.79 6.95 8.94
C VAL A 49 -10.14 8.32 8.70
N THR A 50 -10.49 9.32 9.52
CA THR A 50 -9.96 10.67 9.41
C THR A 50 -8.45 10.72 9.62
N VAL A 51 -7.94 9.99 10.61
CA VAL A 51 -6.50 9.90 10.91
C VAL A 51 -5.75 9.25 9.74
N LEU A 52 -6.22 8.11 9.24
CA LEU A 52 -5.54 7.40 8.15
C LEU A 52 -5.56 8.18 6.84
N LEU A 53 -6.70 8.80 6.49
CA LEU A 53 -6.79 9.70 5.34
C LEU A 53 -5.90 10.93 5.53
N GLY A 54 -5.92 11.58 6.70
CA GLY A 54 -5.09 12.74 6.97
C GLY A 54 -3.60 12.42 6.82
N LEU A 55 -3.15 11.31 7.40
CA LEU A 55 -1.74 10.89 7.35
C LEU A 55 -1.30 10.42 5.95
N SER A 56 -2.21 9.89 5.13
CA SER A 56 -1.89 9.45 3.76
C SER A 56 -1.38 10.60 2.87
N HIS A 57 -1.80 11.83 3.14
CA HIS A 57 -1.39 13.02 2.39
C HIS A 57 0.09 13.36 2.56
N PHE A 58 0.70 12.96 3.69
CA PHE A 58 2.11 13.21 3.97
C PHE A 58 3.03 12.14 3.37
N MET A 59 2.49 11.03 2.88
CA MET A 59 3.24 9.93 2.29
C MET A 59 3.60 10.18 0.82
N VAL A 60 4.00 11.41 0.49
CA VAL A 60 4.54 11.74 -0.82
C VAL A 60 6.04 11.41 -0.82
N PHE A 61 6.37 10.25 -1.38
CA PHE A 61 7.75 9.84 -1.55
C PHE A 61 8.34 10.49 -2.80
N PRO A 62 9.48 11.19 -2.67
CA PRO A 62 10.11 11.83 -3.81
C PRO A 62 10.63 10.80 -4.82
N GLN A 63 10.52 11.18 -6.09
CA GLN A 63 11.13 10.43 -7.16
C GLN A 63 12.66 10.50 -7.04
N ILE A 64 13.33 9.43 -7.47
CA ILE A 64 14.79 9.35 -7.44
C ILE A 64 15.36 10.48 -8.30
N SER A 65 16.28 11.23 -7.71
CA SER A 65 17.17 12.11 -8.44
C SER A 65 18.61 11.64 -8.23
N HIS A 66 19.44 11.78 -9.26
CA HIS A 66 20.87 11.44 -9.21
C HIS A 66 21.66 12.21 -8.12
N THR A 67 21.05 13.23 -7.53
CA THR A 67 21.66 14.13 -6.53
C THR A 67 21.34 13.75 -5.09
N LEU A 68 20.47 12.77 -4.85
CA LEU A 68 19.88 12.57 -3.53
C LEU A 68 20.27 11.19 -2.99
N SER A 69 20.98 11.20 -1.87
CA SER A 69 21.45 9.98 -1.21
C SER A 69 20.38 9.38 -0.31
N TRP A 70 20.45 8.06 -0.11
CA TRP A 70 19.53 7.34 0.77
C TRP A 70 19.62 7.82 2.23
N SER A 71 20.82 8.18 2.69
CA SER A 71 21.04 8.75 4.03
C SER A 71 20.30 10.08 4.26
N VAL A 72 20.09 10.87 3.21
CA VAL A 72 19.27 12.10 3.28
C VAL A 72 17.78 11.75 3.40
N PHE A 73 17.39 10.54 3.03
CA PHE A 73 16.02 10.03 3.09
C PHE A 73 15.65 9.22 4.31
N THR A 74 16.60 8.84 5.15
CA THR A 74 16.37 7.96 6.30
C THR A 74 15.18 8.42 7.16
N ARG A 75 15.01 9.73 7.40
CA ARG A 75 13.87 10.27 8.14
C ARG A 75 12.52 10.06 7.47
N LYS A 76 12.44 10.21 6.14
CA LYS A 76 11.20 9.89 5.40
C LYS A 76 10.93 8.39 5.37
N VAL A 77 11.98 7.57 5.37
CA VAL A 77 11.86 6.11 5.44
C VAL A 77 11.28 5.70 6.80
N GLU A 78 11.81 6.23 7.91
CA GLU A 78 11.28 6.03 9.27
C GLU A 78 9.82 6.49 9.38
N MET A 79 9.49 7.63 8.78
CA MET A 79 8.13 8.16 8.72
C MET A 79 7.17 7.18 8.01
N ALA A 80 7.56 6.68 6.84
CA ALA A 80 6.78 5.71 6.09
C ALA A 80 6.68 4.36 6.80
N GLU A 81 7.72 3.94 7.51
CA GLU A 81 7.74 2.74 8.34
C GLU A 81 6.66 2.79 9.41
N LYS A 82 6.59 3.89 10.15
CA LYS A 82 5.58 4.11 11.20
C LYS A 82 4.18 4.21 10.65
N TRP A 83 4.01 4.87 9.50
CA TRP A 83 2.71 4.95 8.84
C TRP A 83 2.20 3.58 8.37
N MET A 84 3.08 2.75 7.79
CA MET A 84 2.74 1.38 7.42
C MET A 84 2.39 0.51 8.63
N GLU A 85 3.12 0.66 9.73
CA GLU A 85 2.82 0.00 11.00
C GLU A 85 1.45 0.43 11.56
N LEU A 86 1.12 1.72 11.49
CA LEU A 86 -0.18 2.25 11.85
C LEU A 86 -1.30 1.62 11.02
N ILE A 87 -1.15 1.55 9.70
CA ILE A 87 -2.13 0.88 8.84
C ILE A 87 -2.28 -0.57 9.23
N GLU A 88 -1.20 -1.33 9.34
CA GLU A 88 -1.25 -2.75 9.64
C GLU A 88 -2.00 -3.04 10.95
N ARG A 89 -1.70 -2.28 12.02
CA ARG A 89 -2.39 -2.43 13.31
C ARG A 89 -3.84 -1.93 13.25
N ALA A 90 -4.10 -0.82 12.57
CA ALA A 90 -5.45 -0.28 12.42
C ALA A 90 -6.36 -1.25 11.64
N SER A 91 -5.90 -1.77 10.51
CA SER A 91 -6.65 -2.72 9.67
C SER A 91 -7.02 -3.99 10.42
N THR A 92 -6.12 -4.51 11.25
CA THR A 92 -6.33 -5.78 11.95
C THR A 92 -7.14 -5.64 13.23
N ARG A 93 -7.18 -4.45 13.82
CA ARG A 93 -7.81 -4.23 15.13
C ARG A 93 -9.09 -3.44 15.10
N ILE A 94 -9.31 -2.58 14.12
CA ILE A 94 -10.52 -1.74 14.05
C ILE A 94 -11.55 -2.43 13.17
N VAL A 95 -12.61 -2.93 13.79
CA VAL A 95 -13.70 -3.62 13.09
C VAL A 95 -14.42 -2.63 12.19
N GLY A 96 -14.67 -3.01 10.94
CA GLY A 96 -15.42 -2.19 10.00
C GLY A 96 -14.70 -0.95 9.49
N LEU A 97 -13.39 -0.82 9.74
CA LEU A 97 -12.58 0.35 9.35
C LEU A 97 -12.80 0.79 7.90
N TYR A 98 -12.97 -0.17 6.98
CA TYR A 98 -13.14 0.11 5.55
C TYR A 98 -14.59 0.13 5.07
N LEU A 99 -15.57 -0.19 5.92
CA LEU A 99 -16.97 -0.30 5.52
C LEU A 99 -17.66 1.06 5.34
N GLU A 100 -17.27 2.06 6.13
CA GLU A 100 -17.98 3.34 6.18
C GLU A 100 -17.54 4.34 5.10
N THR A 101 -16.38 4.13 4.46
CA THR A 101 -15.79 5.15 3.58
C THR A 101 -15.19 4.52 2.33
N GLU A 102 -15.89 4.66 1.20
CA GLU A 102 -15.47 4.10 -0.10
C GLU A 102 -14.01 4.47 -0.46
N ASN A 103 -13.56 5.64 -0.03
CA ASN A 103 -12.26 6.17 -0.40
C ASN A 103 -11.11 5.70 0.49
N LEU A 104 -11.36 5.24 1.73
CA LEU A 104 -10.25 4.91 2.63
C LEU A 104 -9.46 3.70 2.14
N ALA A 105 -10.15 2.62 1.78
CA ALA A 105 -9.50 1.40 1.32
C ALA A 105 -8.68 1.65 0.05
N HIS A 106 -9.27 2.37 -0.91
CA HIS A 106 -8.63 2.74 -2.16
C HIS A 106 -7.41 3.65 -1.91
N GLU A 107 -7.57 4.74 -1.17
CA GLU A 107 -6.49 5.69 -0.86
C GLU A 107 -5.30 5.00 -0.17
N VAL A 108 -5.57 4.18 0.86
CA VAL A 108 -4.52 3.45 1.58
C VAL A 108 -3.78 2.49 0.66
N LEU A 109 -4.50 1.72 -0.16
CA LEU A 109 -3.89 0.77 -1.08
C LEU A 109 -3.07 1.47 -2.17
N THR A 110 -3.59 2.55 -2.76
CA THR A 110 -2.88 3.36 -3.76
C THR A 110 -1.60 3.96 -3.18
N LYS A 111 -1.63 4.49 -1.96
CA LYS A 111 -0.43 5.02 -1.29
C LYS A 111 0.60 3.95 -0.95
N LEU A 112 0.17 2.77 -0.51
CA LEU A 112 1.09 1.64 -0.28
C LEU A 112 1.70 1.14 -1.60
N LEU A 113 0.95 1.15 -2.70
CA LEU A 113 1.46 0.84 -4.03
C LEU A 113 2.50 1.87 -4.47
N ASP A 114 2.21 3.16 -4.30
CA ASP A 114 3.13 4.26 -4.60
C ASP A 114 4.44 4.12 -3.81
N LEU A 115 4.36 3.85 -2.50
CA LEU A 115 5.54 3.57 -1.67
C LEU A 115 6.31 2.35 -2.16
N SER A 116 5.63 1.24 -2.47
CA SER A 116 6.28 0.03 -2.99
C SER A 116 7.00 0.28 -4.32
N CYS A 117 6.42 1.09 -5.20
CA CYS A 117 7.03 1.52 -6.44
C CYS A 117 8.22 2.46 -6.20
N ALA A 118 8.08 3.43 -5.29
CA ALA A 118 9.15 4.35 -4.91
C ALA A 118 10.35 3.56 -4.38
N PHE A 119 10.17 2.73 -3.35
CA PHE A 119 11.22 1.90 -2.79
C PHE A 119 11.82 0.92 -3.80
N GLY A 120 11.01 0.38 -4.70
CA GLY A 120 11.49 -0.48 -5.79
C GLY A 120 12.35 0.25 -6.80
N ALA A 121 12.16 1.56 -6.98
CA ALA A 121 13.03 2.37 -7.82
C ALA A 121 14.38 2.61 -7.11
N TRP A 122 14.38 2.72 -5.78
CA TRP A 122 15.58 2.93 -4.95
C TRP A 122 16.41 1.64 -4.77
N ASP A 123 15.95 0.52 -5.31
CA ASP A 123 16.63 -0.79 -5.29
C ASP A 123 17.98 -0.69 -6.03
N GLY A 124 19.08 -0.83 -5.27
CA GLY A 124 20.45 -0.69 -5.78
C GLY A 124 21.18 0.58 -5.38
N HIS A 125 20.52 1.51 -4.67
CA HIS A 125 21.23 2.49 -3.86
C HIS A 125 21.68 1.79 -2.58
N ASP A 126 22.95 1.35 -2.56
CA ASP A 126 23.54 0.77 -1.37
C ASP A 126 23.56 1.80 -0.25
N ASP A 127 22.97 1.41 0.87
CA ASP A 127 23.12 2.14 2.11
C ASP A 127 24.49 1.78 2.68
N GLU A 128 25.45 2.71 2.60
CA GLU A 128 26.73 2.56 3.31
C GLU A 128 26.53 2.63 4.84
N SER A 129 25.33 3.01 5.31
CA SER A 129 25.00 3.05 6.73
C SER A 129 24.29 1.77 7.19
N GLU A 130 24.63 1.30 8.40
CA GLU A 130 23.97 0.17 9.08
C GLU A 130 22.53 0.53 9.53
N THR A 131 21.74 1.20 8.72
CA THR A 131 20.34 1.47 9.09
C THR A 131 19.50 0.20 8.96
N ALA A 132 18.51 0.06 9.83
CA ALA A 132 17.62 -1.10 9.85
C ALA A 132 16.67 -1.17 8.64
N TYR A 133 16.63 -0.14 7.78
CA TYR A 133 15.59 0.05 6.77
C TYR A 133 16.17 0.16 5.37
N SER A 134 16.48 -0.98 4.74
CA SER A 134 16.85 -0.99 3.31
C SER A 134 15.65 -0.73 2.40
N PRO A 135 15.84 -0.16 1.19
CA PRO A 135 14.74 0.04 0.24
C PRO A 135 13.99 -1.25 -0.06
N LEU A 136 14.71 -2.36 -0.22
CA LEU A 136 14.13 -3.67 -0.48
C LEU A 136 13.26 -4.17 0.70
N TYR A 137 13.72 -3.97 1.94
CA TYR A 137 12.94 -4.28 3.13
C TYR A 137 11.64 -3.46 3.16
N MET A 138 11.73 -2.16 2.91
CA MET A 138 10.60 -1.24 2.95
C MET A 138 9.55 -1.54 1.87
N LYS A 139 10.01 -1.86 0.65
CA LYS A 139 9.15 -2.39 -0.41
C LYS A 139 8.42 -3.66 0.04
N GLY A 140 9.16 -4.62 0.61
CA GLY A 140 8.57 -5.87 1.11
C GLY A 140 7.54 -5.65 2.22
N LYS A 141 7.79 -4.68 3.11
CA LYS A 141 6.85 -4.26 4.16
C LYS A 141 5.59 -3.63 3.57
N ALA A 142 5.70 -2.70 2.63
CA ALA A 142 4.56 -2.08 1.95
C ALA A 142 3.65 -3.13 1.29
N VAL A 143 4.26 -4.10 0.58
CA VAL A 143 3.53 -5.23 -0.01
C VAL A 143 2.80 -6.07 1.04
N ARG A 144 3.46 -6.39 2.16
CA ARG A 144 2.84 -7.15 3.23
C ARG A 144 1.65 -6.42 3.83
N VAL A 145 1.78 -5.12 4.08
CA VAL A 145 0.70 -4.28 4.61
C VAL A 145 -0.47 -4.23 3.62
N MET A 146 -0.22 -4.09 2.31
CA MET A 146 -1.27 -4.19 1.28
C MET A 146 -2.03 -5.53 1.36
N LEU A 147 -1.31 -6.64 1.50
CA LEU A 147 -1.93 -7.96 1.65
C LEU A 147 -2.76 -8.08 2.93
N THR A 148 -2.33 -7.47 4.03
CA THR A 148 -3.13 -7.37 5.25
C THR A 148 -4.42 -6.61 5.01
N VAL A 149 -4.35 -5.44 4.35
CA VAL A 149 -5.54 -4.65 3.98
C VAL A 149 -6.48 -5.47 3.09
N PHE A 150 -5.96 -6.16 2.08
CA PHE A 150 -6.77 -7.03 1.22
C PHE A 150 -7.46 -8.17 1.95
N ARG A 151 -6.77 -8.82 2.89
CA ARG A 151 -7.38 -9.87 3.72
C ARG A 151 -8.53 -9.32 4.54
N VAL A 152 -8.31 -8.20 5.24
CA VAL A 152 -9.36 -7.55 6.03
C VAL A 152 -10.55 -7.15 5.17
N LEU A 153 -10.30 -6.61 3.98
CA LEU A 153 -11.38 -6.29 3.02
C LEU A 153 -12.15 -7.54 2.60
N GLY A 154 -11.45 -8.63 2.26
CA GLY A 154 -12.08 -9.90 1.88
C GLY A 154 -12.88 -10.54 3.00
N ASP A 155 -12.36 -10.51 4.23
CA ASP A 155 -13.02 -11.05 5.42
C ASP A 155 -14.25 -10.21 5.84
N SER A 156 -14.25 -8.92 5.50
CA SER A 156 -15.36 -8.00 5.77
C SER A 156 -16.51 -8.13 4.77
N MET A 157 -16.32 -8.83 3.64
CA MET A 157 -17.35 -9.00 2.63
C MET A 157 -18.32 -10.11 3.01
N SER A 158 -19.59 -9.78 3.19
CA SER A 158 -20.65 -10.79 3.09
C SER A 158 -21.07 -10.95 1.62
N VAL A 159 -21.80 -12.01 1.27
CA VAL A 159 -22.28 -12.19 -0.11
C VAL A 159 -23.51 -11.30 -0.42
N ASN A 160 -24.14 -10.72 0.62
CA ASN A 160 -25.51 -10.19 0.51
C ASN A 160 -25.69 -8.73 0.96
N ALA A 161 -24.67 -8.03 1.49
CA ALA A 161 -24.85 -6.67 1.99
C ALA A 161 -24.56 -5.61 0.90
N PRO A 162 -25.34 -4.51 0.84
CA PRO A 162 -25.09 -3.40 -0.09
C PRO A 162 -23.69 -2.77 0.06
N SER A 163 -23.17 -2.71 1.29
CA SER A 163 -21.81 -2.24 1.61
C SER A 163 -20.73 -3.08 0.94
N ASP A 164 -20.98 -4.37 0.72
CA ASP A 164 -20.03 -5.28 0.07
C ASP A 164 -19.78 -4.85 -1.39
N ARG A 165 -20.80 -4.31 -2.08
CA ARG A 165 -20.65 -3.81 -3.46
C ARG A 165 -19.69 -2.64 -3.55
N GLN A 166 -19.63 -1.81 -2.51
CA GLN A 166 -18.75 -0.63 -2.46
C GLN A 166 -17.30 -1.07 -2.27
N LEU A 167 -17.05 -1.97 -1.31
CA LEU A 167 -15.73 -2.57 -1.12
C LEU A 167 -15.23 -3.29 -2.37
N TRP A 168 -16.11 -4.05 -3.04
CA TRP A 168 -15.78 -4.71 -4.31
C TRP A 168 -15.40 -3.72 -5.41
N ARG A 169 -16.09 -2.57 -5.46
CA ARG A 169 -15.76 -1.52 -6.43
C ARG A 169 -14.39 -0.92 -6.14
N ALA A 170 -14.10 -0.56 -4.89
CA ALA A 170 -12.80 -0.02 -4.48
C ALA A 170 -11.66 -1.00 -4.80
N LEU A 171 -11.83 -2.28 -4.44
CA LEU A 171 -10.88 -3.34 -4.76
C LEU A 171 -10.65 -3.50 -6.26
N ARG A 172 -11.74 -3.53 -7.04
CA ARG A 172 -11.66 -3.64 -8.51
C ARG A 172 -10.94 -2.44 -9.12
N THR A 173 -11.24 -1.22 -8.69
CA THR A 173 -10.57 -0.01 -9.17
C THR A 173 -9.08 -0.08 -8.87
N PHE A 174 -8.70 -0.42 -7.63
CA PHE A 174 -7.28 -0.57 -7.26
C PHE A 174 -6.56 -1.65 -8.08
N LEU A 175 -7.20 -2.79 -8.35
CA LEU A 175 -6.61 -3.85 -9.17
C LEU A 175 -6.42 -3.41 -10.63
N ILE A 176 -7.35 -2.61 -11.18
CA ILE A 176 -7.19 -2.02 -12.51
C ILE A 176 -5.99 -1.06 -12.51
N GLU A 177 -5.86 -0.19 -11.50
CA GLU A 177 -4.70 0.70 -11.37
C GLU A 177 -3.39 -0.09 -11.28
N CYS A 178 -3.34 -1.18 -10.52
CA CYS A 178 -2.18 -2.07 -10.48
C CYS A 178 -1.83 -2.62 -11.88
N ILE A 179 -2.83 -3.03 -12.66
CA ILE A 179 -2.65 -3.53 -14.02
C ILE A 179 -2.14 -2.42 -14.95
N ASP A 180 -2.66 -1.21 -14.81
CA ASP A 180 -2.26 -0.06 -15.62
C ASP A 180 -0.81 0.36 -15.32
N VAL A 181 -0.40 0.30 -14.04
CA VAL A 181 1.01 0.45 -13.63
C VAL A 181 1.88 -0.64 -14.26
N ILE A 182 1.43 -1.91 -14.28
CA ILE A 182 2.15 -3.02 -14.93
C ILE A 182 2.27 -2.80 -16.44
N ARG A 183 1.23 -2.30 -17.09
CA ARG A 183 1.22 -2.07 -18.55
C ARG A 183 2.06 -0.86 -18.96
N GLY A 184 2.49 -0.04 -18.02
CA GLY A 184 3.17 1.22 -18.29
C GLY A 184 2.28 2.23 -19.02
N GLU A 185 0.95 2.02 -19.04
CA GLU A 185 -0.02 2.93 -19.66
C GLU A 185 -0.22 4.20 -18.80
N GLN A 186 0.21 4.17 -17.54
CA GLN A 186 0.35 5.36 -16.72
C GLN A 186 1.70 6.06 -16.99
N LEU A 187 1.63 7.13 -17.78
CA LEU A 187 2.73 8.04 -18.16
C LEU A 187 3.51 8.70 -16.99
N ARG A 188 3.32 8.29 -15.74
CA ARG A 188 3.94 8.92 -14.55
C ARG A 188 4.99 8.07 -13.82
N PHE A 189 5.13 6.78 -14.09
CA PHE A 189 6.10 5.92 -13.36
C PHE A 189 6.84 4.95 -14.29
N GLN A 190 8.03 5.34 -14.75
CA GLN A 190 8.88 4.50 -15.61
C GLN A 190 9.65 3.38 -14.87
N SER A 191 9.61 3.29 -13.54
CA SER A 191 10.45 2.35 -12.76
C SER A 191 9.70 1.20 -12.03
N GLY A 192 8.37 1.09 -12.15
CA GLY A 192 7.54 0.18 -11.32
C GLY A 192 7.54 -1.32 -11.66
N TRP A 193 8.11 -1.73 -12.79
CA TRP A 193 7.92 -3.08 -13.37
C TRP A 193 8.46 -4.23 -12.51
N LYS A 194 9.55 -4.01 -11.76
CA LYS A 194 10.13 -5.04 -10.87
C LYS A 194 9.32 -5.22 -9.59
N SER A 195 8.55 -4.22 -9.15
CA SER A 195 7.87 -4.26 -7.84
C SER A 195 6.67 -5.19 -7.81
N LEU A 196 5.88 -5.19 -8.88
CA LEU A 196 4.66 -5.98 -8.97
C LEU A 196 4.90 -7.45 -9.31
N ARG A 197 5.97 -7.76 -10.07
CA ARG A 197 6.40 -9.16 -10.24
C ARG A 197 6.80 -9.77 -8.88
N THR A 198 7.49 -9.01 -8.01
CA THR A 198 7.78 -9.46 -6.63
C THR A 198 6.52 -9.69 -5.81
N LEU A 199 5.46 -8.89 -6.01
CA LEU A 199 4.18 -9.04 -5.31
C LEU A 199 3.45 -10.33 -5.72
N VAL A 200 3.39 -10.61 -7.02
CA VAL A 200 2.81 -11.86 -7.56
C VAL A 200 3.66 -13.08 -7.16
N ASP A 201 4.99 -12.98 -7.23
CA ASP A 201 5.90 -14.05 -6.83
C ASP A 201 5.85 -14.30 -5.31
N PHE A 202 5.71 -13.26 -4.49
CA PHE A 202 5.55 -13.38 -3.05
C PHE A 202 4.21 -14.01 -2.69
N ALA A 203 3.11 -13.56 -3.32
CA ALA A 203 1.80 -14.17 -3.14
C ALA A 203 1.78 -15.65 -3.56
N THR A 204 2.48 -16.01 -4.64
CA THR A 204 2.52 -17.41 -5.13
C THR A 204 3.48 -18.31 -4.35
N ARG A 205 4.55 -17.77 -3.73
CA ARG A 205 5.49 -18.54 -2.89
C ARG A 205 5.05 -18.67 -1.43
N SER A 206 4.26 -17.72 -0.94
CA SER A 206 3.69 -17.77 0.40
C SER A 206 2.52 -18.76 0.37
N ASN A 207 2.71 -20.00 0.80
CA ASN A 207 1.65 -20.99 1.07
C ASN A 207 0.61 -20.52 2.14
N VAL A 208 0.63 -19.25 2.51
CA VAL A 208 -0.26 -18.55 3.46
C VAL A 208 -1.53 -18.03 2.78
N LEU A 209 -1.64 -18.15 1.44
CA LEU A 209 -2.90 -17.92 0.72
C LEU A 209 -3.63 -19.26 0.54
N PHE A 210 -4.58 -19.54 1.42
CA PHE A 210 -5.68 -20.49 1.15
C PHE A 210 -6.45 -20.05 -0.12
N PRO A 211 -7.25 -20.93 -0.76
CA PRO A 211 -7.54 -20.92 -2.20
C PRO A 211 -8.57 -19.87 -2.63
N ILE A 212 -8.54 -18.68 -2.04
CA ILE A 212 -9.24 -17.53 -2.56
C ILE A 212 -8.36 -16.93 -3.67
N ASN A 213 -8.63 -17.42 -4.88
CA ASN A 213 -8.38 -16.72 -6.13
C ASN A 213 -6.93 -16.53 -6.61
N ILE A 214 -6.06 -17.52 -6.39
CA ILE A 214 -4.86 -17.71 -7.25
C ILE A 214 -5.28 -17.76 -8.73
N LYS A 215 -6.47 -18.30 -9.02
CA LYS A 215 -7.05 -18.32 -10.36
C LYS A 215 -7.28 -16.92 -10.93
N PHE A 216 -7.80 -15.96 -10.17
CA PHE A 216 -7.99 -14.58 -10.64
C PHE A 216 -6.66 -13.91 -11.01
N PHE A 217 -5.63 -14.01 -10.15
CA PHE A 217 -4.31 -13.45 -10.44
C PHE A 217 -3.62 -14.17 -11.61
N LYS A 218 -3.78 -15.50 -11.71
CA LYS A 218 -3.25 -16.31 -12.80
C LYS A 218 -3.93 -16.00 -14.13
N ASP A 219 -5.25 -15.85 -14.13
CA ASP A 219 -6.06 -15.54 -15.32
C ASP A 219 -5.81 -14.09 -15.78
N ALA A 220 -5.66 -13.13 -14.85
CA ALA A 220 -5.27 -11.76 -15.16
C ALA A 220 -3.83 -11.68 -15.72
N TYR A 221 -2.89 -12.44 -15.16
CA TYR A 221 -1.51 -12.52 -15.64
C TYR A 221 -1.42 -13.17 -17.03
N LEU A 222 -2.17 -14.26 -17.27
CA LEU A 222 -2.24 -14.94 -18.56
C LEU A 222 -2.93 -14.07 -19.63
N SER A 223 -4.02 -13.39 -19.28
CA SER A 223 -4.71 -12.43 -20.15
C SER A 223 -3.79 -11.28 -20.57
N ALA A 224 -3.05 -10.68 -19.63
CA ALA A 224 -2.09 -9.62 -19.93
C ALA A 224 -0.94 -10.11 -20.82
N SER A 225 -0.41 -11.31 -20.56
CA SER A 225 0.68 -11.91 -21.34
C SER A 225 0.28 -12.24 -22.78
N VAL A 226 -0.95 -12.74 -22.99
CA VAL A 226 -1.49 -13.01 -24.34
C VAL A 226 -1.70 -11.70 -25.12
N SER A 227 -2.19 -10.64 -24.47
CA SER A 227 -2.37 -9.33 -25.11
C SER A 227 -1.05 -8.65 -25.50
N ALA A 228 0.01 -8.83 -24.70
CA ALA A 228 1.35 -8.34 -25.01
C ALA A 228 1.99 -9.12 -26.19
N PHE A 229 1.79 -10.44 -26.25
CA PHE A 229 2.22 -11.24 -27.40
C PHE A 229 1.49 -10.86 -28.69
N HIS A 230 0.18 -10.57 -28.62
CA HIS A 230 -0.58 -10.18 -29.80
C HIS A 230 -0.18 -8.79 -30.35
N LYS A 231 0.27 -7.86 -29.50
CA LYS A 231 0.80 -6.55 -29.91
C LYS A 231 2.18 -6.65 -30.61
N PHE A 232 2.98 -7.67 -30.29
CA PHE A 232 4.28 -7.90 -30.94
C PHE A 232 4.19 -8.66 -32.28
N SER A 233 3.11 -9.40 -32.53
CA SER A 233 2.93 -10.21 -33.75
C SER A 233 2.40 -9.44 -34.97
N VAL A 234 2.02 -8.17 -34.84
CA VAL A 234 1.38 -7.39 -35.93
C VAL A 234 2.38 -6.48 -36.68
N VAL A 235 3.66 -6.45 -36.29
CA VAL A 235 4.69 -5.68 -37.00
C VAL A 235 5.63 -6.63 -37.74
N LYS A 236 5.17 -7.13 -38.89
CA LYS A 236 6.00 -7.51 -40.06
C LYS A 236 5.08 -8.07 -41.15
N TYR A 237 4.97 -7.32 -42.25
CA TYR A 237 4.91 -7.77 -43.65
C TYR A 237 4.19 -6.71 -44.49
N THR A 238 4.88 -5.60 -44.75
CA THR A 238 4.67 -4.79 -45.94
C THR A 238 6.01 -4.67 -46.65
N HIS A 239 6.36 -5.70 -47.41
CA HIS A 239 7.42 -5.60 -48.40
C HIS A 239 6.85 -4.98 -49.67
N SER A 240 7.52 -3.92 -50.07
CA SER A 240 7.45 -3.23 -51.36
C SER A 240 7.53 -4.17 -52.56
N SER A 241 6.64 -3.94 -53.52
CA SER A 241 6.88 -4.09 -54.96
C SER A 241 5.92 -3.20 -55.71
#